data_AF-A0A7S1XAU1-F1
#
_entry.id   AF-A0A7S1XAU1-F1
#
_cell.length_a   1.000
_cell.length_b   1.000
_cell.length_c   1.000
_cell.angle_alpha   90.00
_cell.angle_beta   90.00
_cell.angle_gamma   90.00
#
_symmetry.space_group_name_H-M   'P 1'
#
loop_
_entity.id
_entity.type
_entity.pdbx_description
1 polymer ?
#
loop_
_entity_poly.entity_id
_entity_poly.type
_entity_poly.pdbx_seq_one_letter_code
_entity_poly.pdbx_strand_id
1 'polypeptide(L)'
;LTPLLGAWLADSLWGRYKTILFFSYIYLIGLLLLVLSVIAPGLAPVPGQEHANLMQNAALFFALYTIALGTGGIKPNVSAFGADQFDESDEQDAIHKKSFFNWFYFSINLGSF
;
A
#
# COMPACT_ATOMS: atom_id res chain seq x y z
N LEU A 1 3.71 -12.20 -3.88
CA LEU A 1 2.48 -12.97 -3.60
C LEU A 1 1.32 -12.06 -3.17
N THR A 2 1.52 -11.18 -2.18
CA THR A 2 0.45 -10.27 -1.73
C THR A 2 -0.19 -9.42 -2.84
N PRO A 3 0.53 -8.95 -3.88
CA PRO A 3 -0.12 -8.21 -4.98
C PRO A 3 -1.00 -9.07 -5.88
N LEU A 4 -0.61 -10.31 -6.13
CA LEU A 4 -1.39 -11.25 -6.95
C LEU A 4 -2.69 -11.64 -6.24
N LEU A 5 -2.60 -11.91 -4.93
CA LEU A 5 -3.79 -12.21 -4.12
C LEU A 5 -4.72 -11.01 -4.01
N GLY A 6 -4.18 -9.80 -3.83
CA GLY A 6 -4.97 -8.56 -3.77
C GLY A 6 -5.69 -8.23 -5.08
N ALA A 7 -5.05 -8.46 -6.22
CA ALA A 7 -5.68 -8.29 -7.53
C ALA A 7 -6.78 -9.34 -7.75
N TRP A 8 -6.49 -10.61 -7.49
CA TRP A 8 -7.49 -11.68 -7.60
C TRP A 8 -8.71 -11.43 -6.72
N LEU A 9 -8.52 -10.96 -5.48
CA LEU A 9 -9.62 -10.64 -4.56
C LEU A 9 -10.50 -9.50 -5.11
N ALA A 10 -9.89 -8.47 -5.70
CA ALA A 10 -10.60 -7.34 -6.29
C ALA A 10 -11.45 -7.75 -7.48
N ASP A 11 -10.90 -8.58 -8.37
CA ASP A 11 -11.58 -8.98 -9.60
C ASP A 11 -12.64 -10.08 -9.37
N SER A 12 -12.48 -10.92 -8.34
CA SER A 12 -13.37 -12.09 -8.13
C SER A 12 -14.49 -11.89 -7.12
N LEU A 13 -14.32 -11.05 -6.09
CA LEU A 13 -15.23 -11.02 -4.95
C LEU A 13 -15.91 -9.66 -4.74
N TRP A 14 -15.15 -8.59 -4.46
CA TRP A 14 -15.71 -7.37 -3.85
C TRP A 14 -15.59 -6.11 -4.71
N GLY A 15 -14.89 -6.17 -5.84
CA GLY A 15 -14.59 -5.03 -6.69
C GLY A 15 -13.37 -4.21 -6.23
N ARG A 16 -12.83 -3.40 -7.15
CA ARG A 16 -11.58 -2.67 -6.97
C ARG A 16 -11.65 -1.63 -5.85
N TYR A 17 -12.70 -0.80 -5.79
CA TYR A 17 -12.85 0.23 -4.76
C TYR A 17 -12.85 -0.33 -3.33
N LYS A 18 -13.68 -1.34 -3.05
CA LYS A 18 -13.78 -1.95 -1.71
C LYS A 18 -12.48 -2.62 -1.30
N THR A 19 -11.79 -3.24 -2.26
CA THR A 19 -10.48 -3.86 -2.03
C THR A 19 -9.44 -2.81 -1.65
N ILE A 20 -9.35 -1.71 -2.41
CA ILE A 20 -8.44 -0.60 -2.08
C ILE A 20 -8.73 -0.05 -0.69
N LEU A 21 -10.00 0.20 -0.36
CA LEU A 21 -10.40 0.75 0.94
C LEU A 21 -10.01 -0.18 2.11
N PHE A 22 -10.34 -1.47 1.99
CA PHE A 22 -10.03 -2.47 3.00
C PHE A 22 -8.52 -2.60 3.25
N PHE A 23 -7.74 -2.73 2.17
CA PHE A 23 -6.29 -2.85 2.29
C PHE A 23 -5.62 -1.53 2.71
N SER A 24 -6.25 -0.38 2.48
CA SER A 24 -5.81 0.92 3.03
C SER A 24 -5.91 0.95 4.56
N TYR A 25 -6.96 0.40 5.15
CA TYR A 25 -7.04 0.25 6.61
C TYR A 25 -5.95 -0.68 7.16
N ILE A 26 -5.68 -1.81 6.49
CA ILE A 26 -4.58 -2.71 6.86
C ILE A 26 -3.24 -1.98 6.79
N TYR A 27 -3.00 -1.21 5.73
CA TYR A 27 -1.79 -0.43 5.56
C TYR A 27 -1.62 0.61 6.70
N LEU A 28 -2.68 1.33 7.05
CA LEU A 28 -2.67 2.28 8.17
C LEU A 28 -2.35 1.59 9.50
N ILE A 29 -2.95 0.44 9.78
CA ILE A 29 -2.63 -0.36 10.97
C ILE A 29 -1.15 -0.76 10.96
N GLY A 30 -0.63 -1.23 9.82
CA GLY A 30 0.78 -1.57 9.66
C GLY A 30 1.72 -0.40 9.97
N LEU A 31 1.40 0.81 9.48
CA LEU A 31 2.15 2.03 9.79
C LEU A 31 2.09 2.40 11.27
N LEU A 32 0.92 2.29 11.91
CA LEU A 32 0.78 2.53 13.35
C LEU A 32 1.62 1.53 14.15
N LEU A 33 1.58 0.25 13.80
CA LEU A 33 2.40 -0.79 14.42
C LEU A 33 3.90 -0.52 14.23
N LEU A 34 4.31 -0.04 13.05
CA LEU A 34 5.69 0.32 12.77
C LEU A 34 6.15 1.47 13.68
N VAL A 35 5.34 2.53 13.79
CA VAL A 35 5.64 3.65 14.69
C VAL A 35 5.74 3.15 16.14
N LEU A 36 4.78 2.35 16.60
CA LEU A 36 4.78 1.76 17.94
C LEU A 36 6.03 0.90 18.21
N SER A 37 6.52 0.16 17.21
CA SER A 37 7.75 -0.65 17.35
C SER A 37 9.00 0.19 17.64
N VAL A 38 8.97 1.48 17.30
CA VAL A 38 10.09 2.41 17.48
C VAL A 38 9.90 3.32 18.69
N ILE A 39 8.67 3.71 19.03
CA ILE A 39 8.43 4.67 20.13
C ILE A 39 8.11 4.00 21.46
N ALA A 40 7.61 2.76 21.46
CA ALA A 40 7.16 2.11 22.68
C ALA A 40 8.37 1.64 23.52
N PRO A 41 8.44 2.00 24.82
CA PRO A 41 9.47 1.50 25.72
C PRO A 41 9.48 -0.03 25.75
N GLY A 42 10.65 -0.63 25.52
CA GLY A 42 10.82 -2.09 25.49
C GLY A 42 10.64 -2.74 24.12
N LEU A 43 10.06 -2.06 23.12
CA LEU A 43 10.03 -2.52 21.73
C LEU A 43 11.14 -1.92 20.87
N ALA A 44 11.65 -0.74 21.24
CA ALA A 44 12.80 -0.13 20.61
C ALA A 44 14.13 -0.61 21.22
N PRO A 45 15.18 -0.82 20.41
CA PRO A 45 16.51 -1.12 20.92
C PRO A 45 17.08 0.05 21.72
N VAL A 46 17.76 -0.25 22.83
CA VAL A 46 18.34 0.75 23.74
C VAL A 46 19.74 1.15 23.25
N PRO A 47 20.20 2.41 23.42
CA PRO A 47 21.57 2.79 23.06
C PRO A 47 22.61 1.89 23.75
N GLY A 48 23.51 1.30 22.96
CA GLY A 48 24.52 0.33 23.45
C GLY A 48 24.09 -1.15 23.33
N GLN A 49 22.88 -1.43 22.86
CA GLN A 49 22.44 -2.79 22.55
C GLN A 49 22.88 -3.19 21.13
N GLU A 50 23.81 -4.16 21.02
CA GLU A 50 24.32 -4.62 19.71
C GLU A 50 23.31 -5.45 18.89
N HIS A 51 22.39 -6.15 19.58
CA HIS A 51 21.40 -7.01 18.94
C HIS A 51 20.00 -6.79 19.49
N ALA A 52 19.03 -6.61 18.59
CA ALA A 52 17.62 -6.53 18.95
C ALA A 52 17.14 -7.87 19.56
N ASN A 53 16.36 -7.78 20.63
CA ASN A 53 15.77 -8.94 21.27
C ASN A 53 14.68 -9.55 20.36
N LEU A 54 14.34 -10.83 20.57
CA LEU A 54 13.33 -11.56 19.81
C LEU A 54 12.01 -10.78 19.71
N MET A 55 11.56 -10.16 20.80
CA MET A 55 10.33 -9.39 20.85
C MET A 55 10.38 -8.11 19.99
N GLN A 56 11.53 -7.43 19.95
CA GLN A 56 11.74 -6.21 19.16
C GLN A 56 11.73 -6.57 17.66
N ASN A 57 12.44 -7.64 17.29
CA ASN A 57 12.42 -8.16 15.92
C ASN A 57 11.03 -8.64 15.51
N ALA A 58 10.32 -9.37 16.38
CA ALA A 58 8.98 -9.85 16.09
C ALA A 58 7.99 -8.70 15.87
N ALA A 59 8.02 -7.67 16.70
CA ALA A 59 7.19 -6.48 16.54
C ALA A 59 7.47 -5.75 15.21
N LEU A 60 8.75 -5.57 14.88
CA LEU A 60 9.16 -4.94 13.62
C LEU A 60 8.70 -5.76 12.41
N PHE A 61 8.99 -7.06 12.36
CA PHE A 61 8.61 -7.91 11.24
C PHE A 61 7.09 -8.03 11.12
N PHE A 62 6.36 -8.09 12.23
CA PHE A 62 4.90 -8.09 12.22
C PHE A 62 4.34 -6.81 11.59
N ALA A 63 4.87 -5.64 11.95
CA ALA A 63 4.51 -4.38 11.33
C ALA A 63 4.82 -4.37 9.82
N LEU A 64 6.04 -4.79 9.43
CA LEU A 64 6.47 -4.83 8.03
C LEU A 64 5.63 -5.79 7.17
N TYR A 65 5.29 -6.98 7.69
CA TYR A 65 4.43 -7.91 6.97
C TYR A 65 3.00 -7.38 6.82
N THR A 66 2.49 -6.67 7.82
CA THR A 66 1.18 -6.01 7.74
C THR A 66 1.19 -4.91 6.68
N ILE A 67 2.26 -4.10 6.61
CA ILE A 67 2.46 -3.10 5.55
C ILE A 67 2.55 -3.77 4.17
N ALA A 68 3.32 -4.86 4.05
CA ALA A 68 3.47 -5.60 2.80
C ALA A 68 2.15 -6.21 2.30
N LEU A 69 1.28 -6.62 3.23
CA LEU A 69 -0.08 -7.07 2.93
C LEU A 69 -0.95 -5.91 2.43
N GLY A 70 -0.98 -4.79 3.16
CA GLY A 70 -1.73 -3.59 2.79
C GLY A 70 -1.33 -3.05 1.41
N THR A 71 -0.02 -2.84 1.20
CA THR A 71 0.51 -2.37 -0.09
C THR A 71 0.24 -3.34 -1.24
N GLY A 72 0.26 -4.65 -0.96
CA GLY A 72 -0.09 -5.69 -1.92
C GLY A 72 -1.52 -5.57 -2.44
N GLY A 73 -2.49 -5.23 -1.58
CA GLY A 73 -3.86 -5.04 -2.04
C GLY A 73 -4.14 -3.69 -2.72
N ILE A 74 -3.40 -2.64 -2.36
CA ILE A 74 -3.64 -1.28 -2.88
C ILE A 74 -3.01 -1.09 -4.26
N LYS A 75 -1.70 -1.33 -4.38
CA LYS A 75 -0.90 -0.97 -5.56
C LYS A 75 -1.43 -1.54 -6.90
N PRO A 76 -1.79 -2.84 -7.01
CA PRO A 76 -2.26 -3.38 -8.28
C PRO A 76 -3.67 -2.88 -8.67
N ASN A 77 -4.45 -2.38 -7.71
CA ASN A 77 -5.85 -2.02 -7.93
C ASN A 77 -6.06 -0.52 -8.15
N VAL A 78 -5.23 0.36 -7.60
CA VAL A 78 -5.41 1.82 -7.68
C VAL A 78 -5.32 2.36 -9.11
N SER A 79 -4.33 1.93 -9.89
CA SER A 79 -4.18 2.38 -11.28
C SER A 79 -5.32 1.86 -12.16
N ALA A 80 -5.71 0.60 -11.96
CA ALA A 80 -6.83 -0.02 -12.66
C ALA A 80 -8.16 0.70 -12.34
N PHE A 81 -8.42 0.98 -11.06
CA PHE A 81 -9.59 1.75 -10.63
C PHE A 81 -9.61 3.18 -11.20
N GLY A 82 -8.45 3.84 -11.28
CA GLY A 82 -8.33 5.15 -11.93
C GLY A 82 -8.62 5.10 -13.42
N ALA A 83 -8.18 4.05 -14.11
CA ALA A 83 -8.48 3.83 -15.52
C ALA A 83 -9.98 3.60 -15.78
N ASP A 84 -10.69 2.96 -14.84
CA ASP A 84 -12.12 2.69 -14.93
C ASP A 84 -13.01 3.94 -14.81
N GLN A 85 -12.44 5.11 -14.48
CA GLN A 85 -13.20 6.36 -14.35
C GLN A 85 -13.47 7.07 -15.69
N PHE A 86 -12.85 6.62 -16.77
CA PHE A 86 -12.91 7.26 -18.09
C PHE A 86 -13.63 6.33 -19.08
N ASP A 87 -14.56 6.87 -19.85
CA ASP A 87 -15.21 6.11 -20.92
C ASP A 87 -14.29 6.02 -22.15
N GLU A 88 -13.94 4.80 -22.57
CA GLU A 88 -13.06 4.60 -23.73
C GLU A 88 -13.75 4.86 -25.08
N SER A 89 -15.09 4.94 -25.08
CA SER A 89 -15.85 5.26 -26.29
C SER A 89 -15.93 6.75 -26.60
N ASP A 90 -15.57 7.61 -25.64
CA ASP A 90 -15.46 9.07 -25.82
C ASP A 90 -13.99 9.46 -26.06
N GLU A 91 -13.74 10.10 -27.21
CA GLU A 91 -12.42 10.56 -27.61
C GLU A 91 -11.83 11.60 -26.65
N GLN A 92 -12.68 12.43 -26.02
CA GLN A 92 -12.24 13.41 -25.01
C GLN A 92 -11.78 12.72 -23.72
N ASP A 93 -12.52 11.71 -23.25
CA ASP A 93 -12.14 10.94 -22.06
C ASP A 93 -10.86 10.14 -22.27
N ALA A 94 -10.63 9.63 -23.49
CA ALA A 94 -9.36 8.99 -23.84
C ALA A 94 -8.16 9.96 -23.73
N ILE A 95 -8.32 11.24 -24.06
CA ILE A 95 -7.30 12.28 -23.89
C ILE A 95 -7.10 12.58 -22.40
N HIS A 96 -8.17 12.74 -21.63
CA HIS A 96 -8.11 13.00 -20.20
C HIS A 96 -7.45 11.84 -19.43
N LYS A 97 -7.75 10.58 -19.78
CA LYS A 97 -7.12 9.39 -19.21
C LYS A 97 -5.60 9.40 -19.39
N LYS A 98 -5.11 9.76 -20.59
CA LYS A 98 -3.66 9.90 -20.84
C LYS A 98 -3.04 11.00 -19.97
N SER A 99 -3.70 12.15 -19.88
CA SER A 99 -3.25 13.26 -19.02
C SER A 99 -3.20 12.85 -17.53
N PHE A 100 -4.23 12.15 -17.05
CA PHE A 100 -4.27 11.60 -15.70
C PHE A 100 -3.08 10.69 -15.42
N PHE A 101 -2.79 9.72 -16.30
CA PHE A 101 -1.65 8.82 -16.10
C PHE A 101 -0.30 9.54 -16.22
N ASN A 102 -0.17 10.54 -17.09
CA ASN A 102 1.03 11.37 -17.17
C ASN A 102 1.32 12.07 -15.83
N TRP A 103 0.32 12.74 -15.25
CA TRP A 103 0.45 13.38 -13.95
C TRP A 103 0.67 12.37 -12.83
N PHE A 104 -0.05 11.25 -12.84
CA PHE A 104 0.09 10.17 -11.86
C PHE A 104 1.52 9.63 -11.81
N TYR A 105 2.09 9.27 -12.95
CA TYR A 105 3.46 8.76 -13.01
C TYR A 105 4.49 9.85 -12.76
N PHE A 106 4.25 11.10 -13.19
CA PHE A 106 5.11 12.22 -12.84
C PHE A 106 5.21 12.39 -11.32
N SER A 107 4.07 12.42 -10.61
CA SER A 107 4.03 12.55 -9.14
C SER A 107 4.72 11.38 -8.42
N ILE A 108 4.55 10.15 -8.90
CA ILE A 108 5.23 8.97 -8.33
C ILE A 108 6.75 9.08 -8.49
N ASN A 109 7.22 9.40 -9.70
CA ASN A 109 8.65 9.54 -9.95
C ASN A 109 9.25 10.70 -9.14
N LEU A 110 8.53 11.82 -9.04
CA LEU A 110 8.96 12.97 -8.25
C LEU A 110 9.07 12.64 -6.75
N GLY A 111 8.12 11.89 -6.19
CA GLY A 111 8.13 11.53 -4.76
C GLY A 111 9.01 10.33 -4.39
N SER A 112 9.56 9.62 -5.36
CA SER A 112 10.48 8.49 -5.12
C SER A 112 11.94 8.92 -4.96
N PHE A 113 12.28 10.15 -5.35
CA PHE A 113 13.58 10.78 -5.12
C PHE A 113 13.60 11.49 -3.76
#